data_AF-A0A520FM53-F1
#
_entry.id   AF-A0A520FM53-F1
#
_cell.length_a   1.000
_cell.length_b   1.000
_cell.length_c   1.000
_cell.angle_alpha   90.00
_cell.angle_beta   90.00
_cell.angle_gamma   90.00
#
_symmetry.space_group_name_H-M   'P 1'
#
loop_
_entity.id
_entity.type
_entity.pdbx_description
1 polymer ?
#
loop_
_entity_poly.entity_id
_entity_poly.type
_entity_poly.pdbx_seq_one_letter_code
_entity_poly.pdbx_strand_id
1 'polypeptide(L)'
;MCAVGDENSASRTVSRETPPQRIFPVTRKTGQESFTAGGQPLPARLEGFWSWSCSNLLDNALRGRLAEYLVGIALGCVDRGVRLRVAGAPAPASTGGSAR
;
A
#
# COMPACT_ATOMS: atom_id res chain seq x y z
N MET A 1 -49.74 41.56 -17.34
CA MET A 1 -50.18 40.22 -16.91
C MET A 1 -48.93 39.40 -16.67
N CYS A 2 -48.80 38.85 -15.47
CA CYS A 2 -47.62 38.20 -14.91
C CYS A 2 -47.33 36.81 -15.50
N ALA A 3 -46.05 36.42 -15.51
CA ALA A 3 -45.46 35.10 -15.22
C ALA A 3 -43.98 35.18 -15.66
N VAL A 4 -42.98 35.45 -14.81
CA VAL A 4 -42.34 34.54 -13.84
C VAL A 4 -42.24 33.09 -14.34
N GLY A 5 -41.02 32.67 -14.64
CA GLY A 5 -40.66 31.30 -14.97
C GLY A 5 -39.13 31.17 -14.89
N ASP A 6 -38.66 30.84 -13.69
CA ASP A 6 -37.27 30.56 -13.34
C ASP A 6 -36.64 29.49 -14.25
N GLU A 7 -35.59 29.84 -14.98
CA GLU A 7 -34.73 28.85 -15.64
C GLU A 7 -33.35 28.84 -15.00
N ASN A 8 -33.29 28.00 -13.96
CA ASN A 8 -32.25 26.99 -13.83
C ASN A 8 -30.82 27.52 -13.63
N SER A 9 -30.56 27.97 -12.39
CA SER A 9 -29.21 28.02 -11.82
C SER A 9 -28.72 26.58 -11.59
N ALA A 10 -28.30 25.93 -12.67
CA ALA A 10 -27.68 24.62 -12.65
C ALA A 10 -26.32 24.73 -11.95
N SER A 11 -26.35 24.46 -10.64
CA SER A 11 -25.18 24.25 -9.81
C SER A 11 -24.29 23.21 -10.49
N ARG A 12 -23.19 23.64 -11.12
CA ARG A 12 -22.10 22.76 -11.55
C ARG A 12 -21.41 22.22 -10.31
N THR A 13 -21.96 21.16 -9.74
CA THR A 13 -21.21 20.24 -8.90
C THR A 13 -20.19 19.55 -9.80
N VAL A 14 -18.97 20.07 -9.84
CA VAL A 14 -17.83 19.31 -10.37
C VAL A 14 -17.62 18.16 -9.40
N SER A 15 -18.29 17.03 -9.68
CA SER A 15 -18.00 15.74 -9.08
C SER A 15 -16.53 15.43 -9.36
N ARG A 16 -15.67 15.66 -8.36
CA ARG A 16 -14.30 15.13 -8.34
C ARG A 16 -14.39 13.62 -8.17
N GLU A 17 -14.75 12.91 -9.23
CA GLU A 17 -14.55 11.48 -9.29
C GLU A 17 -13.04 11.23 -9.27
N THR A 18 -12.57 10.69 -8.15
CA THR A 18 -11.16 10.29 -8.02
C THR A 18 -10.96 9.13 -8.99
N PRO A 19 -9.98 9.20 -9.92
CA PRO A 19 -9.71 8.10 -10.83
C PRO A 19 -9.51 6.81 -10.04
N PRO A 20 -10.09 5.69 -10.48
CA PRO A 20 -9.93 4.42 -9.77
C PRO A 20 -8.43 4.10 -9.70
N GLN A 21 -7.90 4.07 -8.47
CA GLN A 21 -6.51 3.72 -8.22
C GLN A 21 -6.33 2.25 -8.60
N ARG A 22 -5.49 1.97 -9.59
CA ARG A 22 -5.22 0.61 -10.05
C ARG A 22 -4.41 -0.10 -8.96
N ILE A 23 -5.08 -0.94 -8.16
CA ILE A 23 -4.44 -1.73 -7.11
C ILE A 23 -3.63 -2.83 -7.78
N PHE A 24 -2.31 -2.76 -7.65
CA PHE A 24 -1.43 -3.84 -8.07
C PHE A 24 -1.31 -4.86 -6.93
N PRO A 25 -1.49 -6.17 -7.19
CA PRO A 25 -1.34 -7.19 -6.16
C PRO A 25 0.11 -7.18 -5.66
N VAL A 26 0.29 -7.01 -4.36
CA VAL A 26 1.60 -7.15 -3.74
C VAL A 26 1.84 -8.64 -3.54
N THR A 27 2.91 -9.16 -4.14
CA THR A 27 3.32 -10.57 -4.03
C THR A 27 4.75 -10.65 -3.51
N ARG A 28 5.05 -11.76 -2.82
CA ARG A 28 6.42 -12.05 -2.38
C ARG A 28 7.29 -12.23 -3.63
N LYS A 29 8.41 -11.51 -3.66
CA LYS A 29 9.40 -11.59 -4.74
C LYS A 29 10.43 -12.67 -4.43
N THR A 30 10.98 -13.29 -5.47
CA THR A 30 11.96 -14.38 -5.35
C THR A 30 13.40 -13.86 -5.36
N GLY A 31 13.62 -12.66 -5.90
CA GLY A 31 14.95 -12.09 -6.17
C GLY A 31 15.47 -12.40 -7.57
N GLN A 32 14.92 -13.43 -8.24
CA GLN A 32 15.34 -13.85 -9.58
C GLN A 32 14.69 -13.03 -10.70
N GLU A 33 13.78 -12.13 -10.36
CA GLU A 33 13.14 -11.24 -11.33
C GLU A 33 14.19 -10.31 -11.99
N SER A 34 14.14 -10.21 -13.32
CA SER A 34 14.98 -9.28 -14.10
C SER A 34 14.32 -7.91 -14.19
N PHE A 35 15.13 -6.85 -14.19
CA PHE A 35 14.63 -5.51 -14.54
C PHE A 35 14.34 -5.42 -16.04
N THR A 36 13.44 -4.52 -16.44
CA THR A 36 13.13 -4.29 -17.86
C THR A 36 13.23 -2.82 -18.23
N ALA A 37 13.86 -2.51 -19.37
CA ALA A 37 13.88 -1.17 -19.96
C ALA A 37 13.34 -1.24 -21.39
N GLY A 38 12.28 -0.48 -21.70
CA GLY A 38 11.62 -0.57 -23.01
C GLY A 38 11.08 -1.96 -23.35
N GLY A 39 10.69 -2.74 -22.34
CA GLY A 39 10.24 -4.13 -22.49
C GLY A 39 11.36 -5.16 -22.68
N GLN A 40 12.63 -4.74 -22.73
CA GLN A 40 13.77 -5.64 -22.83
C GLN A 40 14.33 -5.98 -21.45
N PRO A 41 14.65 -7.25 -21.14
CA PRO A 41 15.24 -7.63 -19.87
C PRO A 41 16.68 -7.10 -19.76
N LEU A 42 17.01 -6.59 -18.58
CA LEU A 42 18.37 -6.18 -18.20
C LEU A 42 19.09 -7.32 -17.49
N PRO A 43 20.45 -7.37 -17.55
CA PRO A 43 21.22 -8.37 -16.81
C PRO A 43 21.08 -8.26 -15.28
N ALA A 44 20.74 -7.08 -14.77
CA ALA A 44 20.55 -6.85 -13.35
C ALA A 44 19.28 -7.55 -12.84
N ARG A 45 19.39 -8.19 -11.67
CA ARG A 45 18.32 -8.90 -10.97
C ARG A 45 17.93 -8.22 -9.67
N LEU A 46 16.72 -8.49 -9.22
CA LEU A 46 16.18 -7.94 -7.97
C LEU A 46 17.03 -8.32 -6.74
N GLU A 47 17.62 -9.52 -6.71
CA GLU A 47 18.54 -9.97 -5.66
C GLU A 47 19.77 -9.06 -5.51
N GLY A 48 20.32 -8.57 -6.62
CA GLY A 48 21.46 -7.66 -6.63
C GLY A 48 21.08 -6.30 -6.03
N PHE A 49 19.89 -5.81 -6.38
CA PHE A 49 19.34 -4.60 -5.77
C PHE A 49 19.14 -4.77 -4.25
N TRP A 50 18.55 -5.86 -3.78
CA TRP A 50 18.36 -6.09 -2.35
C TRP A 50 19.69 -6.20 -1.60
N SER A 51 20.67 -6.90 -2.17
CA SER A 51 22.00 -7.05 -1.55
C SER A 51 22.70 -5.70 -1.41
N TRP A 52 22.67 -4.88 -2.46
CA TRP A 52 23.20 -3.51 -2.43
C TRP A 52 22.42 -2.61 -1.46
N SER A 53 21.09 -2.61 -1.55
CA SER A 53 20.19 -1.79 -0.70
C SER A 53 20.31 -2.11 0.79
N CYS A 54 20.55 -3.38 1.12
CA CYS A 54 20.62 -3.86 2.49
C CYS A 54 22.06 -4.09 2.95
N SER A 55 23.06 -3.57 2.23
CA SER A 55 24.48 -3.80 2.54
C SER A 55 24.86 -3.35 3.96
N ASN A 56 24.22 -2.30 4.48
CA ASN A 56 24.30 -1.94 5.89
C ASN A 56 23.12 -2.54 6.69
N LEU A 57 23.12 -3.86 6.86
CA LEU A 57 22.05 -4.59 7.57
C LEU A 57 21.79 -4.07 8.99
N LEU A 58 22.83 -3.52 9.62
CA LEU A 58 22.78 -3.03 10.99
C LEU A 58 22.44 -1.55 11.08
N ASP A 59 21.89 -0.90 10.04
CA ASP A 59 21.31 0.43 10.23
C ASP A 59 19.99 0.35 11.02
N ASN A 60 19.62 1.43 11.73
CA ASN A 60 18.43 1.50 12.60
C ASN A 60 17.13 1.05 11.90
N ALA A 61 16.95 1.44 10.65
CA ALA A 61 15.75 1.09 9.88
C ALA A 61 15.70 -0.40 9.48
N LEU A 62 16.85 -1.00 9.16
CA LEU A 62 16.96 -2.41 8.75
C LEU A 62 17.01 -3.35 9.95
N ARG A 63 17.62 -2.95 11.07
CA ARG A 63 17.61 -3.71 12.33
C ARG A 63 16.21 -4.10 12.78
N GLY A 64 15.27 -3.15 12.76
CA GLY A 64 13.88 -3.43 13.15
C GLY A 64 13.21 -4.46 12.25
N ARG A 65 13.43 -4.38 10.93
CA ARG A 65 12.91 -5.36 9.96
C ARG A 65 13.56 -6.73 10.11
N LEU A 66 14.85 -6.78 10.39
CA LEU A 66 15.58 -8.01 10.64
C LEU A 66 15.08 -8.69 11.92
N ALA A 67 14.89 -7.94 13.01
CA ALA A 67 14.36 -8.48 14.26
C ALA A 67 12.95 -9.06 14.08
N GLU A 68 12.05 -8.33 13.41
CA GLU A 68 10.71 -8.81 13.06
C GLU A 68 10.77 -10.12 12.25
N TYR A 69 11.66 -10.17 11.25
CA TYR A 69 11.85 -11.35 10.41
C TYR A 69 12.36 -12.56 11.22
N LEU A 70 13.35 -12.36 12.10
CA LEU A 70 13.90 -13.43 12.96
C LEU A 70 12.85 -13.97 13.94
N VAL A 71 12.08 -13.08 14.58
CA VAL A 71 10.96 -13.48 15.45
C VAL A 71 9.91 -14.25 14.66
N GLY A 72 9.57 -13.77 13.46
CA GLY A 72 8.61 -14.46 12.60
C GLY A 72 9.09 -15.85 12.14
N ILE A 73 10.40 -16.04 11.93
CA ILE A 73 10.99 -17.36 11.68
C ILE A 73 10.79 -18.24 12.91
N ALA A 74 11.14 -17.75 14.10
CA ALA A 74 11.02 -18.51 15.35
C ALA A 74 9.55 -18.94 15.63
N LEU A 75 8.59 -18.12 15.21
CA LEU A 75 7.15 -18.39 15.33
C LEU A 75 6.56 -19.16 14.14
N GLY A 76 7.32 -19.43 13.08
CA GLY A 76 6.85 -20.12 11.89
C GLY A 76 5.83 -19.35 11.04
N CYS A 77 5.76 -18.01 11.15
CA CYS A 77 4.74 -17.18 10.48
C CYS A 77 5.25 -16.39 9.27
N VAL A 78 6.51 -16.59 8.87
CA VAL A 78 7.15 -15.89 7.74
C VAL A 78 6.81 -16.50 6.37
N ASP A 79 6.27 -17.72 6.34
CA ASP A 79 6.34 -18.55 5.14
C ASP A 79 5.32 -18.16 4.05
N ARG A 80 4.25 -17.43 4.38
CA ARG A 80 3.12 -17.17 3.45
C ARG A 80 2.79 -15.70 3.20
N GLY A 81 3.46 -14.77 3.87
CA GLY A 81 3.04 -13.37 3.92
C GLY A 81 3.86 -12.42 3.04
N VAL A 82 3.17 -11.48 2.41
CA VAL A 82 3.75 -10.17 2.10
C VAL A 82 3.74 -9.36 3.38
N ARG A 83 4.88 -8.73 3.72
CA ARG A 83 4.92 -7.78 4.83
C ARG A 83 4.10 -6.53 4.46
N LEU A 84 2.87 -6.46 4.92
CA LEU A 84 2.07 -5.25 4.90
C LEU A 84 2.38 -4.47 6.17
N ARG A 85 2.52 -3.15 6.05
CA ARG A 85 2.43 -2.30 7.23
C ARG A 85 1.01 -2.43 7.75
N VAL A 86 0.83 -2.63 9.05
CA VAL A 86 -0.48 -2.48 9.69
C VAL A 86 -0.95 -1.06 9.38
N ALA A 87 -1.94 -0.93 8.48
CA ALA A 87 -2.77 0.26 8.46
C ALA A 87 -3.43 0.29 9.83
N GLY A 88 -3.32 1.43 10.54
CA GLY A 88 -3.89 1.57 11.88
C GLY A 88 -5.30 0.99 11.89
N ALA A 89 -5.56 0.10 12.85
CA ALA A 89 -6.88 -0.51 12.99
C ALA A 89 -7.93 0.60 12.92
N PRO A 90 -9.02 0.43 12.14
CA PRO A 90 -10.10 1.40 12.19
C PRO A 90 -10.53 1.53 13.66
N ALA A 91 -10.58 2.77 14.14
CA ALA A 91 -11.00 3.05 15.51
C ALA A 91 -12.31 2.29 15.77
N PRO A 92 -12.44 1.58 16.90
CA PRO A 92 -13.67 0.86 17.19
C PRO A 92 -14.81 1.88 17.12
N ALA A 93 -15.80 1.61 16.26
CA ALA A 93 -16.98 2.44 16.17
C ALA A 93 -17.55 2.57 17.58
N SER A 94 -17.52 3.78 18.13
CA SER A 94 -18.11 4.07 19.42
C SER A 94 -19.61 3.79 19.29
N THR A 95 -20.04 2.59 19.67
CA THR A 95 -21.46 2.30 19.87
C THR A 95 -21.89 3.17 21.03
N GLY A 96 -22.52 4.31 20.71
CA GLY A 96 -23.16 5.18 21.68
C GLY A 96 -24.20 4.38 22.46
N GLY A 97 -23.85 3.99 23.68
CA GLY A 97 -24.81 3.49 24.65
C GLY A 97 -25.71 4.64 25.04
N SER A 98 -26.92 4.67 24.47
CA SER A 98 -28.03 5.44 25.02
C SER A 98 -28.36 4.84 26.38
N ALA A 99 -27.84 5.47 27.43
CA ALA A 99 -28.33 5.27 28.79
C ALA A 99 -29.75 5.82 28.87
N ARG A 100 -30.60 5.02 29.52
CA ARG A 100 -32.03 5.18 29.76
C ARG A 100 -32.37 6.46 30.53
#